data_AF-A0A916JKM5-F1
#
_entry.id   AF-A0A916JKM5-F1
#
_cell.length_a   1.000
_cell.length_b   1.000
_cell.length_c   1.000
_cell.angle_alpha   90.00
_cell.angle_beta   90.00
_cell.angle_gamma   90.00
#
_symmetry.space_group_name_H-M   'P 1'
#
loop_
_entity.id
_entity.type
_entity.pdbx_description
1 polymer ?
#
loop_
_entity_poly.entity_id
_entity_poly.type
_entity_poly.pdbx_seq_one_letter_code
_entity_poly.pdbx_strand_id
1 'polypeptide(L)'
;MERDDLIRDNEYSLSANHDEAHGKEIRKTIWFVTGLLTLITVVEVLVGAFIKQYDEGTVAGYWWIVKYSFIALTLVKAGYIVLKFMHLGDETKSFKYVLLVPYFIFIAYLIFILLTESTYWNGILFP
;
A
#
# COMPACT_ATOMS: atom_id res chain seq x y z
N MET A 1 -13.94 50.56 -18.80
CA MET A 1 -13.01 49.47 -18.43
C MET A 1 -13.78 48.18 -18.59
N GLU A 2 -13.62 47.54 -19.75
CA GLU A 2 -14.16 46.20 -19.99
C GLU A 2 -13.57 45.21 -18.99
N ARG A 3 -14.35 44.18 -18.64
CA ARG A 3 -14.00 43.13 -17.68
C ARG A 3 -13.02 42.13 -18.29
N ASP A 4 -11.86 42.62 -18.72
CA ASP A 4 -10.81 41.84 -19.37
C ASP A 4 -10.22 40.77 -18.42
N ASP A 5 -10.33 41.01 -17.12
CA ASP A 5 -10.03 40.08 -16.02
C ASP A 5 -10.92 38.83 -16.05
N LEU A 6 -12.23 38.99 -16.24
CA LEU A 6 -13.18 37.86 -16.27
C LEU A 6 -13.08 37.01 -17.55
N ILE A 7 -12.66 37.63 -18.65
CA ILE A 7 -12.44 36.92 -19.93
C ILE A 7 -11.19 36.04 -19.79
N ARG A 8 -10.10 36.58 -19.24
CA ARG A 8 -8.85 35.84 -19.05
C ARG A 8 -9.00 34.70 -18.04
N ASP A 9 -9.74 34.90 -16.95
CA ASP A 9 -10.05 33.84 -15.99
C ASP A 9 -10.92 32.71 -16.58
N ASN A 10 -11.86 33.03 -17.47
CA ASN A 10 -12.61 32.02 -18.22
C ASN A 10 -11.71 31.22 -19.18
N GLU A 11 -10.77 31.89 -19.84
CA GLU A 11 -9.83 31.22 -20.75
C GLU A 11 -8.87 30.29 -20.01
N TYR A 12 -8.38 30.69 -18.81
CA TYR A 12 -7.60 29.83 -17.92
C TYR A 12 -8.40 28.63 -17.41
N SER A 13 -9.65 28.83 -16.98
CA SER A 13 -10.49 27.71 -16.51
C SER A 13 -10.90 26.76 -17.63
N LEU A 14 -11.05 27.26 -18.86
CA LEU A 14 -11.37 26.44 -20.02
C LEU A 14 -10.15 25.62 -20.49
N SER A 15 -8.96 26.22 -20.49
CA SER A 15 -7.68 25.54 -20.80
C SER A 15 -7.18 24.62 -19.68
N ALA A 16 -7.64 24.79 -18.45
CA ALA A 16 -7.39 23.88 -17.33
C ALA A 16 -8.26 22.60 -17.34
N ASN A 17 -9.23 22.49 -18.26
CA ASN A 17 -9.95 21.24 -18.46
C ASN A 17 -9.02 20.22 -19.12
N HIS A 18 -8.46 19.34 -18.30
CA HIS A 18 -7.75 18.15 -18.78
C HIS A 18 -8.65 17.38 -19.75
N ASP A 19 -8.09 17.00 -20.90
CA ASP A 19 -8.80 16.26 -21.94
C ASP A 19 -9.51 15.02 -21.33
N GLU A 20 -10.83 14.91 -21.54
CA GLU A 20 -11.65 13.88 -20.89
C GLU A 20 -11.16 12.45 -21.21
N ALA A 21 -10.52 12.28 -22.37
CA ALA A 21 -9.92 11.03 -22.79
C ALA A 21 -8.80 10.58 -21.82
N HIS A 22 -7.98 11.51 -21.34
CA HIS A 22 -6.90 11.21 -20.40
C HIS A 22 -7.43 10.82 -19.02
N GLY A 23 -8.46 11.51 -18.54
CA GLY A 23 -9.12 11.22 -17.26
C GLY A 23 -9.80 9.84 -17.22
N LYS A 24 -10.36 9.38 -18.36
CA LYS A 24 -10.98 8.04 -18.45
C LYS A 24 -9.97 6.90 -18.26
N GLU A 25 -8.78 7.00 -18.87
CA GLU A 25 -7.75 5.97 -18.77
C GLU A 25 -7.19 5.84 -17.33
N ILE A 26 -7.00 6.96 -16.63
CA ILE A 26 -6.58 6.97 -15.23
C ILE A 26 -7.65 6.31 -14.34
N ARG A 27 -8.92 6.69 -14.49
CA ARG A 27 -10.03 6.11 -13.71
C ARG A 27 -10.16 4.61 -13.94
N LYS A 28 -10.01 4.16 -15.18
CA LYS A 28 -10.03 2.74 -15.54
C LYS A 28 -8.91 1.96 -14.87
N THR A 29 -7.70 2.52 -14.86
CA THR A 29 -6.54 1.92 -14.18
C THR A 29 -6.79 1.81 -12.68
N ILE A 30 -7.31 2.86 -12.04
CA ILE A 30 -7.64 2.85 -10.61
C ILE A 30 -8.64 1.73 -10.30
N TRP A 31 -9.75 1.64 -11.03
CA TRP A 31 -10.77 0.60 -10.81
C TRP A 31 -10.24 -0.82 -11.01
N PHE A 32 -9.39 -1.02 -12.03
CA PHE A 32 -8.75 -2.31 -12.27
C PHE A 32 -7.85 -2.71 -11.10
N VAL A 33 -6.98 -1.80 -10.67
CA VAL A 33 -6.01 -2.05 -9.58
C VAL A 33 -6.73 -2.27 -8.26
N THR A 34 -7.77 -1.48 -7.95
CA THR A 34 -8.63 -1.69 -6.78
C THR A 34 -9.25 -3.07 -6.80
N GLY A 35 -9.89 -3.46 -7.91
CA GLY A 35 -10.52 -4.79 -8.03
C GLY A 35 -9.52 -5.93 -7.85
N LEU A 36 -8.34 -5.83 -8.46
CA LEU A 36 -7.27 -6.82 -8.34
C LEU A 36 -6.78 -6.97 -6.88
N LEU A 37 -6.51 -5.84 -6.21
CA LEU A 37 -6.02 -5.85 -4.82
C LEU A 37 -7.08 -6.33 -3.83
N THR A 38 -8.35 -5.96 -4.05
CA THR A 38 -9.47 -6.49 -3.26
C THR A 38 -9.60 -8.00 -3.43
N LEU A 39 -9.55 -8.51 -4.66
CA LEU A 39 -9.63 -9.95 -4.92
C LEU A 39 -8.51 -10.73 -4.23
N ILE A 40 -7.26 -10.27 -4.38
CA ILE A 40 -6.10 -10.88 -3.71
C ILE A 40 -6.31 -10.87 -2.19
N THR A 41 -6.79 -9.77 -1.63
CA THR A 41 -7.03 -9.64 -0.18
C THR A 41 -8.14 -10.57 0.31
N VAL A 42 -9.22 -10.73 -0.44
CA VAL A 42 -10.30 -11.67 -0.11
C VAL A 42 -9.76 -13.10 -0.08
N VAL A 43 -9.00 -13.50 -1.10
CA VAL A 43 -8.37 -14.83 -1.15
C VAL A 43 -7.45 -15.05 0.06
N GLU A 44 -6.61 -14.07 0.37
CA GLU A 44 -5.69 -14.11 1.50
C GLU A 44 -6.43 -14.33 2.83
N VAL A 45 -7.47 -13.53 3.10
CA VAL A 45 -8.30 -13.65 4.32
C VAL A 45 -8.99 -15.02 4.38
N LEU A 46 -9.53 -15.53 3.26
CA LEU A 46 -10.14 -16.86 3.22
C LEU A 46 -9.12 -17.95 3.54
N VAL A 47 -7.92 -17.90 2.96
CA VAL A 47 -6.83 -18.85 3.26
C VAL A 47 -6.49 -18.82 4.75
N GLY A 48 -6.36 -17.63 5.35
CA GLY A 48 -6.11 -17.51 6.80
C GLY A 48 -7.27 -17.96 7.69
N ALA A 49 -8.51 -17.85 7.21
CA ALA A 49 -9.69 -18.31 7.94
C ALA A 49 -9.86 -19.84 7.93
N PHE A 50 -9.51 -20.49 6.80
CA PHE A 50 -9.64 -21.93 6.63
C PHE A 50 -8.44 -22.72 7.17
N ILE A 51 -7.22 -22.20 7.07
CA ILE A 51 -6.02 -22.87 7.60
C ILE A 51 -5.73 -22.31 8.99
N LYS A 52 -6.11 -23.05 10.04
CA LYS A 52 -5.94 -22.62 11.45
C LYS A 52 -4.68 -23.24 12.07
N GLN A 53 -4.01 -22.46 12.92
CA GLN A 53 -2.80 -22.87 13.66
C GLN A 53 -3.03 -24.02 14.66
N TYR A 54 -4.27 -24.21 15.12
CA TYR A 54 -4.62 -25.14 16.19
C TYR A 54 -5.03 -26.55 15.71
N ASP A 55 -4.88 -26.82 14.41
CA ASP A 55 -5.30 -28.11 13.85
C ASP A 55 -4.22 -29.17 14.12
N GLU A 56 -4.53 -30.17 14.95
CA GLU A 56 -3.65 -31.28 15.30
C GLU A 56 -3.57 -32.29 14.15
N GLY A 57 -2.90 -31.93 13.06
CA GLY A 57 -2.76 -32.79 11.88
C GLY A 57 -1.65 -32.36 10.93
N THR A 58 -1.51 -33.04 9.80
CA THR A 58 -0.49 -32.76 8.76
C THR A 58 -0.55 -31.32 8.23
N VAL A 59 -1.70 -30.65 8.41
CA VAL A 59 -1.95 -29.23 8.08
C VAL A 59 -1.12 -28.28 8.95
N ALA A 60 -0.78 -28.65 10.19
CA ALA A 60 0.10 -27.86 11.07
C ALA A 60 1.50 -27.65 10.47
N GLY A 61 1.97 -28.61 9.65
CA GLY A 61 3.24 -28.53 8.94
C GLY A 61 3.29 -27.45 7.85
N TYR A 62 2.14 -26.96 7.38
CA TYR A 62 2.04 -25.92 6.33
C TYR A 62 1.85 -24.51 6.90
N TRP A 63 1.71 -24.36 8.22
CA TRP A 63 1.46 -23.06 8.86
C TRP A 63 2.57 -22.03 8.58
N TRP A 64 3.83 -22.45 8.54
CA TRP A 64 4.95 -21.56 8.22
C TRP A 64 4.85 -21.02 6.79
N ILE A 65 4.43 -21.84 5.81
CA ILE A 65 4.23 -21.40 4.42
C ILE A 65 3.16 -20.32 4.36
N VAL A 66 2.04 -20.51 5.07
CA VAL A 66 0.97 -19.51 5.15
C VAL A 66 1.49 -18.22 5.79
N LYS A 67 2.28 -18.31 6.87
CA LYS A 67 2.86 -17.14 7.52
C LYS A 67 3.76 -16.33 6.57
N TYR A 68 4.67 -17.00 5.87
CA TYR A 68 5.56 -16.32 4.93
C TYR A 68 4.83 -15.81 3.68
N SER A 69 3.82 -16.53 3.20
CA SER A 69 3.02 -16.08 2.05
C SER A 69 2.24 -14.81 2.37
N PHE A 70 1.67 -14.70 3.58
CA PHE A 70 1.00 -13.49 4.04
C PHE A 70 1.95 -12.29 4.10
N ILE A 71 3.15 -12.47 4.67
CA ILE A 71 4.16 -11.40 4.71
C ILE A 71 4.52 -10.96 3.28
N ALA A 72 4.80 -11.90 2.39
CA ALA A 72 5.17 -11.62 1.01
C ALA A 72 4.03 -10.91 0.23
N LEU A 73 2.79 -11.42 0.33
CA LEU A 73 1.62 -10.82 -0.31
C LEU A 73 1.34 -9.41 0.23
N THR A 74 1.51 -9.19 1.53
CA THR A 74 1.35 -7.86 2.13
C THR A 74 2.37 -6.86 1.58
N LEU A 75 3.63 -7.27 1.41
CA LEU A 75 4.67 -6.42 0.82
C LEU A 75 4.40 -6.11 -0.66
N VAL A 76 4.00 -7.12 -1.44
CA VAL A 76 3.64 -6.93 -2.86
C VAL A 76 2.46 -5.96 -2.98
N LYS A 77 1.43 -6.13 -2.15
CA LYS A 77 0.24 -5.28 -2.09
C LYS A 77 0.60 -3.84 -1.74
N ALA A 78 1.41 -3.64 -0.70
CA ALA A 78 1.90 -2.33 -0.31
C ALA A 78 2.69 -1.65 -1.44
N GLY A 79 3.59 -2.39 -2.11
CA GLY A 79 4.34 -1.88 -3.27
C GLY A 79 3.41 -1.47 -4.43
N TYR A 80 2.41 -2.30 -4.74
CA TYR A 80 1.44 -2.01 -5.80
C TYR A 80 0.60 -0.77 -5.48
N ILE A 81 0.19 -0.60 -4.21
CA ILE A 81 -0.55 0.57 -3.75
C ILE A 81 0.28 1.85 -3.89
N VAL A 82 1.52 1.84 -3.40
CA VAL A 82 2.40 3.01 -3.46
C VAL A 82 2.68 3.40 -4.92
N LEU A 83 2.98 2.43 -5.78
CA LEU A 83 3.29 2.72 -7.18
C LEU A 83 2.08 3.23 -7.97
N LYS A 84 0.88 2.66 -7.75
CA LYS A 84 -0.31 2.97 -8.57
C LYS A 84 -1.27 3.97 -7.95
N PHE A 85 -1.59 3.89 -6.66
CA PHE A 85 -2.53 4.85 -6.04
C PHE A 85 -1.88 6.17 -5.67
N MET A 86 -0.62 6.16 -5.25
CA MET A 86 0.09 7.40 -4.93
C MET A 86 0.71 8.05 -6.18
N HIS A 87 0.48 7.49 -7.38
CA HIS A 87 1.08 7.94 -8.64
C HIS A 87 2.62 7.98 -8.64
N LEU A 88 3.27 7.41 -7.62
CA LEU A 88 4.72 7.40 -7.48
C LEU A 88 5.40 6.61 -8.61
N GLY A 89 4.67 5.79 -9.37
CA GLY A 89 5.18 5.07 -10.53
C GLY A 89 5.70 6.00 -11.63
N ASP A 90 4.92 7.03 -11.97
CA ASP A 90 5.19 7.90 -13.12
C ASP A 90 5.97 9.16 -12.74
N GLU A 91 6.24 9.34 -11.45
CA GLU A 91 6.91 10.53 -10.92
C GLU A 91 8.43 10.49 -10.88
N THR A 92 9.02 11.67 -10.67
CA THR A 92 10.47 11.83 -10.54
C THR A 92 11.04 10.99 -9.38
N LYS A 93 12.22 10.39 -9.60
CA LYS A 93 12.86 9.51 -8.59
C LYS A 93 13.05 10.21 -7.23
N SER A 94 13.30 11.52 -7.22
CA SER A 94 13.45 12.31 -6.00
C SER A 94 12.19 12.28 -5.12
N PHE A 95 11.02 12.48 -5.71
CA PHE A 95 9.74 12.45 -5.00
C PHE A 95 9.44 11.07 -4.39
N LYS A 96 9.86 9.99 -5.07
CA LYS A 96 9.72 8.63 -4.54
C LYS A 96 10.54 8.44 -3.26
N TYR A 97 11.80 8.86 -3.25
CA TYR A 97 12.67 8.71 -2.09
C TYR A 97 12.25 9.58 -0.89
N VAL A 98 11.70 10.76 -1.14
CA VAL A 98 11.16 11.63 -0.07
C VAL A 98 10.06 10.92 0.74
N LEU A 99 9.25 10.07 0.10
CA LEU A 99 8.25 9.25 0.77
C LEU A 99 8.82 7.93 1.29
N LEU A 100 9.53 7.16 0.46
CA LEU A 100 9.98 5.82 0.83
C LEU A 100 11.00 5.81 1.99
N VAL A 101 11.94 6.76 2.00
CA VAL A 101 13.03 6.79 2.99
C VAL A 101 12.53 6.98 4.43
N PRO A 102 11.74 8.03 4.76
CA PRO A 102 11.27 8.21 6.13
C PRO A 102 10.36 7.07 6.59
N TYR A 103 9.50 6.54 5.71
CA TYR A 103 8.67 5.38 6.03
C TYR A 103 9.50 4.13 6.33
N PHE A 104 10.54 3.87 5.55
CA PHE A 104 11.42 2.73 5.77
C PHE A 104 12.18 2.84 7.09
N ILE A 105 12.75 4.02 7.37
CA ILE A 105 13.43 4.29 8.65
C ILE A 105 12.47 4.13 9.82
N PHE A 106 11.24 4.65 9.69
CA PHE A 106 10.22 4.55 10.72
C PHE A 106 9.84 3.09 11.02
N ILE A 107 9.59 2.28 9.99
CA ILE A 107 9.27 0.84 10.18
C ILE A 107 10.45 0.10 10.81
N ALA A 108 11.68 0.33 10.34
CA ALA A 108 12.87 -0.29 10.91
C ALA A 108 13.06 0.08 12.40
N TYR A 109 12.83 1.35 12.75
CA TYR A 109 12.89 1.83 14.12
C TYR A 109 11.78 1.22 15.01
N LEU A 110 10.56 1.09 14.49
CA LEU A 110 9.47 0.40 15.20
C LEU A 110 9.79 -1.07 15.47
N ILE A 111 10.37 -1.78 14.50
CA ILE A 111 10.79 -3.16 14.71
C ILE A 111 11.88 -3.24 15.77
N PHE A 112 12.87 -2.33 15.72
CA PHE A 112 13.95 -2.26 16.70
C PHE A 112 13.43 -2.06 18.13
N ILE A 113 12.56 -1.07 18.36
CA ILE A 113 12.05 -0.79 19.71
C ILE A 113 11.17 -1.93 20.22
N LEU A 114 10.29 -2.51 19.38
CA LEU A 114 9.45 -3.64 19.77
C LEU A 114 10.25 -4.87 20.16
N LEU A 115 11.31 -5.20 19.41
CA LEU A 115 12.18 -6.33 19.75
C LEU A 115 12.99 -6.08 21.03
N THR A 116 13.47 -4.85 21.22
CA THR A 116 14.24 -4.47 22.42
C THR A 116 13.35 -4.56 23.67
N GLU A 117 12.18 -3.94 23.64
CA GLU A 117 11.22 -3.97 24.74
C GLU A 117 10.73 -5.40 25.01
N SER A 118 10.41 -6.17 23.97
CA SER A 118 9.97 -7.56 24.13
C SER A 118 11.04 -8.43 24.78
N THR A 119 12.32 -8.23 24.45
CA THR A 119 13.43 -9.00 25.02
C THR A 119 13.66 -8.64 26.49
N TYR A 120 13.58 -7.34 26.82
CA TYR A 120 13.68 -6.86 28.19
C TYR A 120 12.57 -7.43 29.08
N TRP A 121 11.31 -7.35 28.64
CA TRP A 121 10.17 -7.91 29.37
C TRP A 121 10.26 -9.43 29.51
N ASN A 122 10.74 -10.13 28.48
CA ASN A 122 10.91 -11.59 28.54
C ASN A 122 11.91 -11.99 29.64
N GLY A 123 13.04 -11.29 29.75
CA GLY A 123 14.02 -11.54 30.81
C GLY A 123 13.56 -11.18 32.23
N ILE A 124 12.55 -10.30 32.38
CA ILE A 124 11.98 -9.96 33.69
C ILE A 124 10.86 -10.93 34.09
N LEU A 125 9.96 -11.27 33.16
CA LEU A 125 8.82 -12.14 33.46
C LEU A 125 9.19 -13.62 33.54
N PHE A 126 10.25 -14.04 32.83
CA PHE A 126 10.71 -15.43 32.75
C PHE A 126 12.23 -15.51 33.00
N PRO A 127 12.68 -15.27 34.25
CA PRO A 127 14.10 -15.31 34.60
C PRO A 127 14.73 -16.71 34.54
#